data_AF-X1HXD7-F1
#
_entry.id   AF-X1HXD7-F1
#
_cell.length_a   1.000
_cell.length_b   1.000
_cell.length_c   1.000
_cell.angle_alpha   90.00
_cell.angle_beta   90.00
_cell.angle_gamma   90.00
#
_symmetry.space_group_name_H-M   'P 1'
#
loop_
_entity.id
_entity.type
_entity.pdbx_description
1 polymer ?
#
loop_
_entity_poly.entity_id
_entity_poly.type
_entity_poly.pdbx_seq_one_letter_code
_entity_poly.pdbx_strand_id
1 'polypeptide(L)'
;MKDKTYIIDDVVRGQWSSGKREERIKQTAEMDGKHVSVWVEQEPGSGGKESAEATIKNLAGFIIKAERVTGAKEVRAEPYSIQVEAGNVSVLNKPWTKEFIDEHESFPMGKYKDQVDGASGAFNKLAITSRVGVW
;
A
#
# COMPACT_ATOMS: atom_id res chain seq x y z
N MET A 1 11.40 -5.99 -19.84
CA MET A 1 10.00 -5.79 -19.40
C MET A 1 9.31 -4.95 -20.45
N LYS A 2 8.03 -5.22 -20.75
CA LYS A 2 7.25 -4.34 -21.65
C LYS A 2 7.07 -2.97 -21.00
N ASP A 3 6.87 -1.94 -21.80
CA ASP A 3 6.57 -0.59 -21.31
C ASP A 3 5.35 -0.59 -20.36
N LYS A 4 5.50 0.07 -19.20
CA LYS A 4 4.46 0.31 -18.16
C LYS A 4 3.96 -0.93 -17.38
N THR A 5 4.87 -1.70 -16.82
CA THR A 5 4.52 -2.72 -15.81
C THR A 5 4.69 -2.15 -14.40
N TYR A 6 3.66 -2.29 -13.55
CA TYR A 6 3.74 -2.04 -12.11
C TYR A 6 4.23 -3.31 -11.41
N ILE A 7 5.08 -3.18 -10.39
CA ILE A 7 5.66 -4.33 -9.70
C ILE A 7 5.36 -4.25 -8.21
N ILE A 8 4.82 -5.33 -7.65
CA ILE A 8 4.81 -5.57 -6.21
C ILE A 8 6.20 -6.14 -5.86
N ASP A 9 7.08 -5.29 -5.35
CA ASP A 9 8.46 -5.64 -5.03
C ASP A 9 8.59 -6.41 -3.72
N ASP A 10 7.94 -5.91 -2.65
CA ASP A 10 7.98 -6.52 -1.33
C ASP A 10 6.67 -6.34 -0.56
N VAL A 11 6.38 -7.29 0.33
CA VAL A 11 5.20 -7.25 1.22
C VAL A 11 5.62 -7.68 2.62
N VAL A 12 5.49 -6.75 3.57
CA VAL A 12 5.72 -6.99 4.99
C VAL A 12 4.36 -7.06 5.70
N ARG A 13 3.98 -8.25 6.16
CA ARG A 13 2.67 -8.53 6.77
C ARG A 13 2.78 -9.29 8.10
N GLY A 14 1.79 -9.10 8.96
CA GLY A 14 1.68 -9.82 10.23
C GLY A 14 0.56 -9.28 11.12
N GLN A 15 0.31 -9.97 12.24
CA GLN A 15 -0.60 -9.51 13.28
C GLN A 15 0.23 -9.00 14.45
N TRP A 16 0.30 -7.69 14.62
CA TRP A 16 1.17 -7.03 15.58
C TRP A 16 0.39 -6.11 16.50
N SER A 17 0.92 -5.90 17.72
CA SER A 17 0.52 -4.77 18.53
C SER A 17 0.90 -3.46 17.85
N SER A 18 0.27 -2.35 18.23
CA SER A 18 0.53 -1.02 17.64
C SER A 18 2.01 -0.66 17.64
N GLY A 19 2.71 -0.82 18.77
CA GLY A 19 4.14 -0.52 18.87
C GLY A 19 5.00 -1.38 17.93
N LYS A 20 4.72 -2.69 17.85
CA LYS A 20 5.43 -3.58 16.91
C LYS A 20 5.11 -3.29 15.46
N ARG A 21 3.89 -2.87 15.14
CA ARG A 21 3.53 -2.39 13.80
C ARG A 21 4.34 -1.16 13.41
N GLU A 22 4.45 -0.16 14.29
CA GLU A 22 5.25 1.04 14.03
C GLU A 22 6.75 0.74 13.86
N GLU A 23 7.30 -0.17 14.67
CA GLU A 23 8.68 -0.66 14.48
C GLU A 23 8.86 -1.28 13.09
N ARG A 24 7.91 -2.11 12.64
CA ARG A 24 7.97 -2.76 11.31
C ARG A 24 7.85 -1.76 10.17
N ILE A 25 6.90 -0.83 10.25
CA ILE A 25 6.74 0.24 9.24
C ILE A 25 8.05 1.03 9.09
N LYS A 26 8.67 1.40 10.22
CA LYS A 26 9.94 2.13 10.20
C LYS A 26 11.07 1.31 9.61
N GLN A 27 11.21 0.05 10.02
CA GLN A 27 12.24 -0.84 9.48
C GLN A 27 12.09 -1.02 7.97
N THR A 28 10.85 -1.19 7.46
CA THR A 28 10.58 -1.29 6.02
C THR A 28 10.96 0.00 5.30
N ALA A 29 10.52 1.17 5.80
CA ALA A 29 10.90 2.45 5.20
C ALA A 29 12.42 2.68 5.18
N GLU A 30 13.14 2.26 6.23
CA GLU A 30 14.61 2.31 6.29
C GLU A 30 15.27 1.41 5.23
N MET A 31 14.73 0.22 5.00
CA MET A 31 15.22 -0.71 3.98
C MET A 31 14.94 -0.22 2.55
N ASP A 32 13.75 0.35 2.32
CA ASP A 32 13.35 0.91 1.03
C ASP A 32 14.13 2.20 0.70
N GLY A 33 14.47 2.96 1.74
CA GLY A 33 15.23 4.19 1.66
C GLY A 33 14.38 5.45 1.46
N LYS A 34 14.97 6.61 1.75
CA LYS A 34 14.26 7.90 1.86
C LYS A 34 13.68 8.47 0.56
N HIS A 35 14.03 7.90 -0.59
CA HIS A 35 13.53 8.33 -1.89
C HIS A 35 12.16 7.71 -2.22
N VAL A 36 11.75 6.67 -1.49
CA VAL A 36 10.45 6.04 -1.63
C VAL A 36 9.39 6.87 -0.91
N SER A 37 8.29 7.16 -1.61
CA SER A 37 7.15 7.87 -1.03
C SER A 37 6.24 6.90 -0.29
N VAL A 38 6.03 7.14 0.99
CA VAL A 38 5.16 6.35 1.88
C VAL A 38 3.79 7.01 1.98
N TRP A 39 2.74 6.20 1.93
CA TRP A 39 1.38 6.62 2.19
C TRP A 39 0.81 5.79 3.32
N VAL A 40 0.28 6.46 4.35
CA VAL A 40 -0.45 5.81 5.45
C VAL A 40 -1.92 6.15 5.35
N GLU A 41 -2.77 5.13 5.45
CA GLU A 41 -4.22 5.35 5.49
C GLU A 41 -4.64 5.90 6.86
N GLN A 42 -5.53 6.89 6.83
CA GLN A 42 -6.19 7.43 8.00
C GLN A 42 -7.67 7.02 7.98
N GLU A 43 -8.03 6.11 8.87
CA GLU A 43 -9.42 5.73 9.14
C GLU A 43 -10.21 6.91 9.75
N PRO A 44 -11.54 6.94 9.57
CA PRO A 44 -12.39 7.94 10.21
C PRO A 44 -12.37 7.79 11.74
N GLY A 45 -12.51 8.91 12.44
CA GLY A 45 -12.52 8.96 13.91
C GLY A 45 -11.18 9.37 14.52
N SER A 46 -11.18 9.58 15.84
CA SER A 46 -10.00 10.06 16.57
C SER A 46 -8.86 9.05 16.59
N GLY A 47 -9.16 7.75 16.75
CA GLY A 47 -8.15 6.69 16.78
C GLY A 47 -7.39 6.54 15.45
N GLY A 48 -8.10 6.61 14.32
CA GLY A 48 -7.48 6.59 12.99
C GLY A 48 -6.58 7.80 12.76
N LYS A 49 -7.05 9.00 13.18
CA LYS A 49 -6.26 10.23 13.13
C LYS A 49 -4.99 10.14 13.97
N GLU A 50 -5.09 9.71 15.22
CA GLU A 50 -3.94 9.56 16.11
C GLU A 50 -2.93 8.53 15.58
N SER A 51 -3.41 7.40 15.03
CA SER A 51 -2.54 6.38 14.43
C SER A 51 -1.77 6.91 13.22
N ALA A 52 -2.42 7.67 12.33
CA ALA A 52 -1.76 8.28 11.18
C ALA A 52 -0.74 9.35 11.60
N GLU A 53 -1.09 10.21 12.56
CA GLU A 53 -0.17 11.22 13.12
C GLU A 53 1.05 10.58 13.80
N ALA A 54 0.84 9.48 14.54
CA ALA A 54 1.92 8.71 15.16
C ALA A 54 2.87 8.12 14.11
N THR A 55 2.32 7.55 13.02
CA THR A 55 3.12 6.98 11.92
C THR A 55 3.96 8.07 11.23
N ILE A 56 3.35 9.23 10.93
CA ILE A 56 4.05 10.39 10.36
C ILE A 56 5.20 10.84 11.26
N LYS A 57 4.96 10.93 12.58
CA LYS A 57 5.99 11.29 13.55
C LYS A 57 7.11 10.26 13.62
N ASN A 58 6.77 8.98 13.58
CA ASN A 58 7.73 7.86 13.61
C ASN A 58 8.67 7.86 12.38
N LEU A 59 8.16 8.31 11.24
CA LEU A 59 8.89 8.41 9.96
C LEU A 59 9.46 9.82 9.68
N ALA A 60 9.86 10.55 10.73
CA ALA A 60 10.54 11.83 10.57
C ALA A 60 11.80 11.69 9.68
N GLY A 61 11.86 12.48 8.61
CA GLY A 61 12.95 12.44 7.62
C GLY A 61 12.69 11.53 6.41
N PHE A 62 11.50 10.93 6.30
CA PHE A 62 11.00 10.22 5.11
C PHE A 62 9.94 11.06 4.38
N ILE A 63 9.69 10.73 3.12
CA ILE A 63 8.57 11.29 2.36
C ILE A 63 7.31 10.50 2.74
N ILE A 64 6.54 10.99 3.71
CA ILE A 64 5.29 10.35 4.16
C ILE A 64 4.10 11.29 4.04
N LYS A 65 2.95 10.74 3.62
CA LYS A 65 1.65 11.43 3.61
C LYS A 65 0.57 10.55 4.23
N ALA A 66 -0.32 11.16 5.02
CA ALA A 66 -1.57 10.50 5.40
C ALA A 66 -2.63 10.73 4.32
N GLU A 67 -3.42 9.70 4.03
CA GLU A 67 -4.60 9.80 3.20
C GLU A 67 -5.85 9.41 3.98
N ARG A 68 -6.79 10.34 4.06
CA ARG A 68 -8.11 10.03 4.63
C ARG A 68 -8.88 9.16 3.65
N VAL A 69 -9.20 7.95 4.07
CA VAL A 69 -9.96 7.00 3.26
C VAL A 69 -11.40 7.48 3.09
N THR A 70 -11.90 7.44 1.85
CA THR A 70 -13.31 7.67 1.49
C THR A 70 -13.78 6.60 0.53
N GLY A 71 -15.07 6.22 0.62
CA GLY A 71 -15.64 5.16 -0.20
C GLY A 71 -15.31 3.75 0.29
N ALA A 72 -15.92 2.76 -0.36
CA ALA A 72 -15.76 1.34 -0.03
C ALA A 72 -14.44 0.80 -0.61
N LYS A 73 -13.78 -0.13 0.11
CA LYS A 73 -12.47 -0.68 -0.30
C LYS A 73 -12.54 -1.33 -1.69
N GLU A 74 -13.65 -1.99 -1.99
CA GLU A 74 -13.93 -2.65 -3.26
C GLU A 74 -13.88 -1.67 -4.43
N VAL A 75 -14.51 -0.50 -4.27
CA VAL A 75 -14.51 0.55 -5.29
C VAL A 75 -13.12 1.16 -5.46
N ARG A 76 -12.36 1.34 -4.38
CA ARG A 76 -10.99 1.85 -4.44
C ARG A 76 -10.01 0.88 -5.12
N ALA A 77 -10.28 -0.42 -5.01
CA ALA A 77 -9.46 -1.48 -5.59
C ALA A 77 -9.75 -1.75 -7.07
N GLU A 78 -10.89 -1.28 -7.60
CA GLU A 78 -11.33 -1.55 -8.96
C GLU A 78 -10.32 -1.09 -10.05
N PRO A 79 -9.70 0.10 -10.00
CA PRO A 79 -8.70 0.48 -11.00
C PRO A 79 -7.48 -0.46 -11.01
N TYR A 80 -7.08 -0.94 -9.83
CA TYR A 80 -5.97 -1.87 -9.68
C TYR A 80 -6.32 -3.26 -10.22
N SER A 81 -7.52 -3.79 -9.92
CA SER A 81 -7.94 -5.11 -10.41
C SER A 81 -7.97 -5.17 -11.94
N ILE A 82 -8.44 -4.11 -12.60
CA ILE A 82 -8.45 -3.98 -14.07
C ILE A 82 -7.02 -4.08 -14.63
N GLN A 83 -6.02 -3.47 -13.96
CA GLN A 83 -4.62 -3.55 -14.41
C GLN A 83 -4.00 -4.93 -14.16
N VAL A 84 -4.40 -5.62 -13.09
CA VAL A 84 -3.99 -7.00 -12.83
C VAL A 84 -4.53 -7.92 -13.93
N GLU A 85 -5.82 -7.82 -14.26
CA GLU A 85 -6.46 -8.61 -15.32
C GLU A 85 -5.82 -8.35 -16.70
N ALA A 86 -5.46 -7.10 -16.99
CA ALA A 86 -4.77 -6.72 -18.23
C ALA A 86 -3.30 -7.18 -18.30
N GLY A 87 -2.75 -7.79 -17.24
CA GLY A 87 -1.37 -8.24 -17.19
C GLY A 87 -0.34 -7.11 -17.02
N ASN A 88 -0.76 -5.94 -16.52
CA ASN A 88 0.11 -4.78 -16.30
C ASN A 88 0.72 -4.73 -14.90
N VAL A 89 0.30 -5.62 -13.99
CA VAL A 89 0.86 -5.75 -12.64
C VAL A 89 1.61 -7.08 -12.55
N SER A 90 2.84 -7.04 -12.06
CA SER A 90 3.65 -8.22 -11.76
C SER A 90 3.96 -8.27 -10.27
N VAL A 91 4.07 -9.49 -9.73
CA VAL A 91 4.47 -9.74 -8.34
C VAL A 91 5.78 -10.51 -8.36
N LEU A 92 6.76 -10.12 -7.54
CA LEU A 92 7.98 -10.90 -7.41
C LEU A 92 7.69 -12.23 -6.72
N ASN A 93 8.36 -13.30 -7.15
CA ASN A 93 8.24 -14.61 -6.52
C ASN A 93 9.13 -14.67 -5.27
N LYS A 94 8.54 -14.44 -4.10
CA LYS A 94 9.16 -14.36 -2.78
C LYS A 94 8.34 -15.18 -1.77
N PRO A 95 8.86 -15.44 -0.55
CA PRO A 95 8.13 -16.25 0.43
C PRO A 95 6.73 -15.74 0.82
N TRP A 96 6.44 -14.45 0.66
CA TRP A 96 5.14 -13.83 0.96
C TRP A 96 4.14 -13.90 -0.21
N THR A 97 4.58 -14.26 -1.41
CA THR A 97 3.80 -14.15 -2.65
C THR A 97 2.56 -15.02 -2.62
N LYS A 98 2.66 -16.22 -2.03
CA LYS A 98 1.53 -17.14 -1.97
C LYS A 98 0.39 -16.54 -1.13
N GLU A 99 0.69 -16.05 0.07
CA GLU A 99 -0.30 -15.47 0.97
C GLU A 99 -0.86 -14.15 0.43
N PHE A 100 -0.07 -13.43 -0.36
CA PHE A 100 -0.53 -12.25 -1.08
C PHE A 100 -1.57 -12.61 -2.15
N ILE A 101 -1.26 -13.60 -3.00
CA ILE A 101 -2.17 -14.08 -4.06
C ILE A 101 -3.44 -14.69 -3.46
N ASP A 102 -3.32 -15.57 -2.46
CA ASP A 102 -4.47 -16.20 -1.80
C ASP A 102 -5.44 -15.15 -1.23
N GLU A 103 -4.92 -14.05 -0.67
CA GLU A 103 -5.76 -12.94 -0.19
C GLU A 103 -6.46 -12.23 -1.35
N HIS A 104 -5.76 -11.97 -2.46
CA HIS A 104 -6.34 -11.35 -3.67
C HIS A 104 -7.45 -12.20 -4.28
N GLU A 105 -7.27 -13.53 -4.37
CA GLU A 105 -8.27 -14.45 -4.90
C GLU A 105 -9.54 -14.50 -4.03
N SER A 106 -9.39 -14.27 -2.72
CA SER A 106 -10.51 -14.26 -1.78
C SER A 106 -11.25 -12.92 -1.71
N PHE A 107 -10.68 -11.84 -2.23
CA PHE A 107 -11.25 -10.49 -2.13
C PHE A 107 -12.50 -10.35 -3.03
N PRO A 108 -13.60 -9.71 -2.56
CA PRO A 108 -13.76 -9.00 -1.28
C PRO A 108 -14.32 -9.86 -0.14
N MET A 109 -14.64 -11.13 -0.39
CA MET A 109 -15.33 -12.00 0.58
C MET A 109 -14.40 -12.57 1.67
N GLY A 110 -13.09 -12.47 1.46
CA GLY A 110 -12.06 -12.93 2.38
C GLY A 110 -12.09 -12.21 3.73
N LYS A 111 -11.61 -12.92 4.75
CA LYS A 111 -11.50 -12.39 6.12
C LYS A 111 -10.55 -11.19 6.19
N TYR A 112 -9.45 -11.25 5.45
CA TYR A 112 -8.42 -10.22 5.40
C TYR A 112 -8.51 -9.46 4.07
N LYS A 113 -8.13 -8.18 4.11
CA LYS A 113 -8.24 -7.27 2.97
C LYS A 113 -7.06 -6.30 2.87
N ASP A 114 -6.14 -6.34 3.83
CA ASP A 114 -5.14 -5.30 4.04
C ASP A 114 -4.05 -5.32 2.97
N GLN A 115 -3.70 -6.49 2.44
CA GLN A 115 -2.73 -6.59 1.34
C GLN A 115 -3.31 -6.03 0.03
N VAL A 116 -4.59 -6.31 -0.25
CA VAL A 116 -5.29 -5.76 -1.42
C VAL A 116 -5.42 -4.24 -1.29
N ASP A 117 -5.75 -3.76 -0.10
CA ASP A 117 -5.90 -2.33 0.18
C ASP A 117 -4.56 -1.59 0.05
N GLY A 118 -3.49 -2.14 0.60
CA GLY A 118 -2.13 -1.59 0.46
C GLY A 118 -1.66 -1.56 -0.99
N ALA A 119 -1.85 -2.65 -1.73
CA ALA A 119 -1.44 -2.75 -3.14
C ALA A 119 -2.24 -1.80 -4.04
N SER A 120 -3.57 -1.78 -3.91
CA SER A 120 -4.43 -0.91 -4.71
C SER A 120 -4.24 0.57 -4.36
N GLY A 121 -4.04 0.90 -3.08
CA GLY A 121 -3.70 2.24 -2.62
C GLY A 121 -2.39 2.73 -3.24
N ALA A 122 -1.32 1.94 -3.18
CA ALA A 122 -0.04 2.26 -3.80
C ALA A 122 -0.16 2.43 -5.32
N PHE A 123 -0.85 1.51 -5.99
CA PHE A 123 -1.12 1.60 -7.42
C PHE A 123 -1.80 2.92 -7.80
N ASN A 124 -2.85 3.32 -7.08
CA ASN A 124 -3.59 4.55 -7.34
C ASN A 124 -2.68 5.80 -7.24
N LYS A 125 -1.68 5.81 -6.36
CA LYS A 125 -0.70 6.91 -6.28
C LYS A 125 0.27 6.91 -7.45
N LEU A 126 0.75 5.74 -7.85
CA LEU A 126 1.68 5.62 -8.98
C LEU A 126 0.99 5.99 -10.29
N ALA A 127 -0.24 5.52 -10.52
CA ALA A 127 -0.98 5.75 -11.75
C ALA A 127 -1.26 7.25 -11.99
N ILE A 128 -1.67 7.98 -10.95
CA ILE A 128 -2.02 9.42 -11.03
C ILE A 128 -0.77 10.30 -11.12
N THR A 129 0.39 9.85 -10.63
CA THR A 129 1.64 10.65 -10.66
C THR A 129 2.27 10.74 -12.07
N SER A 130 1.66 10.10 -13.08
CA SER A 130 2.09 10.17 -14.47
C SER A 130 1.75 11.51 -15.13
N ARG A 131 2.70 12.46 -15.11
CA ARG A 131 2.78 13.74 -15.86
C ARG A 131 1.92 14.91 -15.34
N VAL A 132 2.50 15.70 -14.45
CA VAL A 132 2.37 17.17 -14.58
C VAL A 132 3.52 17.61 -15.48
N GLY A 133 3.21 17.87 -16.75
CA GLY A 133 4.12 18.55 -17.66
C GLY A 133 4.38 19.96 -17.10
N VAL A 134 5.62 20.20 -16.69
CA VAL A 134 6.09 21.56 -16.40
C VAL A 134 6.37 22.21 -17.75
N TRP A 135 5.57 23.23 -18.07
CA TRP A 135 5.84 24.21 -19.12
C TRP A 135 6.81 25.27 -18.58
#